data_AF-A0A1Q7VLY5-F1
#
_entry.id   AF-A0A1Q7VLY5-F1
#
_cell.length_a   1.000
_cell.length_b   1.000
_cell.length_c   1.000
_cell.angle_alpha   90.00
_cell.angle_beta   90.00
_cell.angle_gamma   90.00
#
_symmetry.space_group_name_H-M   'P 1'
#
loop_
_entity.id
_entity.type
_entity.pdbx_description
1 polymer ?
#
loop_
_entity_poly.entity_id
_entity_poly.type
_entity_poly.pdbx_seq_one_letter_code
_entity_poly.pdbx_strand_id
1 'polypeptide(L)'
;MPRLGDNTGGYLRIDTAQELSTSMVDSLNGLCDRVEDGSGDSVVVLYLHDATDNLDRAWPGKVGIHTVNRWERALRRVERLDAVTIAVAEGHCGGPALEVLLATDYRIGTPDLRLDPPHASGEFWPGMGMHRLAQQVGIARARRLVHFPTELSGDLAMQFGLVDELAADVVEAVGCAADVAIRASGPERGIRRLLLLETTTTSYEEALGIHLAACDRALRRADAARNHSTPQPEGA
;
A
#
# COMPACT_ATOMS: atom_id res chain seq x y z
N MET A 1 -5.77 -21.33 8.63
CA MET A 1 -5.44 -20.35 7.57
C MET A 1 -6.74 -19.83 7.00
N PRO A 2 -7.00 -18.51 7.05
CA PRO A 2 -8.25 -17.99 6.53
C PRO A 2 -8.16 -17.99 5.01
N ARG A 3 -9.09 -18.68 4.36
CA ARG A 3 -9.41 -18.40 2.96
C ARG A 3 -10.06 -17.02 2.94
N LEU A 4 -9.25 -15.97 2.78
CA LEU A 4 -9.77 -14.71 2.26
C LEU A 4 -10.49 -15.06 0.95
N GLY A 5 -11.73 -14.60 0.80
CA GLY A 5 -12.67 -15.12 -0.20
C GLY A 5 -12.14 -15.06 -1.64
N ASP A 6 -12.87 -15.69 -2.56
CA ASP A 6 -12.53 -15.88 -3.97
C ASP A 6 -12.27 -14.57 -4.79
N ASN A 7 -12.32 -13.40 -4.14
CA ASN A 7 -12.18 -12.07 -4.74
C ASN A 7 -10.81 -11.38 -4.51
N THR A 8 -9.85 -12.02 -3.82
CA THR A 8 -8.49 -11.47 -3.74
C THR A 8 -7.70 -11.77 -5.01
N GLY A 9 -7.22 -10.75 -5.72
CA GLY A 9 -6.37 -10.91 -6.92
C GLY A 9 -4.92 -11.30 -6.60
N GLY A 10 -4.51 -11.24 -5.33
CA GLY A 10 -3.22 -11.73 -4.89
C GLY A 10 -3.04 -11.65 -3.38
N TYR A 11 -2.20 -12.53 -2.85
CA TYR A 11 -1.79 -12.55 -1.45
C TYR A 11 -0.29 -12.82 -1.35
N LEU A 12 0.40 -12.09 -0.47
CA LEU A 12 1.80 -12.33 -0.16
C LEU A 12 2.02 -12.17 1.35
N ARG A 13 2.74 -13.13 1.95
CA ARG A 13 3.15 -13.08 3.35
C ARG A 13 4.64 -12.76 3.42
N ILE A 14 4.99 -11.78 4.25
CA ILE A 14 6.36 -11.32 4.46
C ILE A 14 6.64 -11.43 5.96
N ASP A 15 7.64 -12.24 6.29
CA ASP A 15 8.21 -12.25 7.63
C ASP A 15 8.91 -10.91 7.87
N THR A 16 8.54 -10.21 8.94
CA THR A 16 9.16 -8.93 9.30
C THR A 16 10.60 -9.12 9.76
N ALA A 17 10.98 -10.34 10.16
CA ALA A 17 12.31 -10.71 10.66
C ALA A 17 13.36 -10.93 9.59
N GLN A 18 12.93 -11.14 8.35
CA GLN A 18 13.85 -11.48 7.30
C GLN A 18 14.61 -10.23 6.78
N GLU A 19 15.89 -10.40 6.50
CA GLU A 19 16.70 -9.39 5.81
C GLU A 19 16.23 -9.19 4.36
N LEU A 20 16.59 -8.05 3.76
CA LEU A 20 16.33 -7.84 2.34
C LEU A 20 17.12 -8.85 1.50
N SER A 21 16.39 -9.68 0.76
CA SER A 21 16.95 -10.76 -0.03
C SER A 21 16.41 -10.74 -1.46
N THR A 22 17.15 -11.36 -2.38
CA THR A 22 16.69 -11.56 -3.77
C THR A 22 15.36 -12.30 -3.83
N SER A 23 15.15 -13.29 -2.95
CA SER A 23 13.88 -14.04 -2.90
C SER A 23 12.70 -13.19 -2.44
N MET A 24 12.90 -12.26 -1.49
CA MET A 24 11.85 -11.29 -1.13
C MET A 24 11.49 -10.40 -2.32
N VAL A 25 12.50 -9.85 -2.99
CA VAL A 25 12.33 -9.01 -4.18
C VAL A 25 11.57 -9.76 -5.29
N ASP A 26 11.95 -11.02 -5.54
CA ASP A 26 11.34 -11.86 -6.56
C ASP A 26 9.89 -12.22 -6.18
N SER A 27 9.61 -12.47 -4.89
CA SER A 27 8.26 -12.75 -4.40
C SER A 27 7.32 -11.56 -4.59
N LEU A 28 7.80 -10.34 -4.30
CA LEU A 28 7.04 -9.11 -4.49
C LEU A 28 6.81 -8.82 -5.99
N ASN A 29 7.83 -9.00 -6.83
CA ASN A 29 7.65 -8.86 -8.28
C ASN A 29 6.67 -9.89 -8.85
N GLY A 30 6.78 -11.16 -8.44
CA GLY A 30 5.87 -12.20 -8.88
C GLY A 30 4.42 -11.95 -8.42
N LEU A 31 4.21 -11.29 -7.27
CA LEU A 31 2.88 -10.80 -6.89
C LEU A 31 2.38 -9.75 -7.89
N CYS A 32 3.21 -8.75 -8.21
CA CYS A 32 2.83 -7.73 -9.18
C CYS A 32 2.53 -8.32 -10.56
N ASP A 33 3.37 -9.24 -11.05
CA ASP A 33 3.18 -9.90 -12.35
C ASP A 33 1.81 -10.61 -12.40
N ARG A 34 1.44 -11.37 -11.36
CA ARG A 34 0.14 -12.05 -11.30
C ARG A 34 -1.05 -11.10 -11.31
N VAL A 35 -0.91 -9.95 -10.65
CA VAL A 35 -1.97 -8.94 -10.57
C VAL A 35 -2.11 -8.22 -11.92
N GLU A 36 -0.99 -7.92 -12.57
CA GLU A 36 -0.94 -7.29 -13.90
C GLU A 36 -1.45 -8.21 -15.01
N ASP A 37 -1.20 -9.52 -14.91
CA ASP A 37 -1.72 -10.55 -15.84
C ASP A 37 -3.21 -10.87 -15.61
N GLY A 38 -3.75 -10.51 -14.43
CA GLY A 38 -5.14 -10.71 -14.07
C GLY A 38 -6.10 -9.82 -14.86
N SER A 39 -7.36 -10.23 -14.97
CA SER A 39 -8.43 -9.40 -15.53
C SER A 39 -9.48 -9.06 -14.47
N GLY A 40 -9.54 -7.80 -14.03
CA GLY A 40 -10.59 -7.31 -13.14
C GLY A 40 -10.15 -6.32 -12.06
N ASP A 41 -11.13 -5.90 -11.25
CA ASP A 41 -10.95 -5.06 -10.08
C ASP A 41 -10.43 -5.89 -8.90
N SER A 42 -9.11 -5.96 -8.78
CA SER A 42 -8.45 -6.80 -7.79
C SER A 42 -8.16 -6.06 -6.49
N VAL A 43 -8.31 -6.80 -5.38
CA VAL A 43 -7.75 -6.47 -4.08
C VAL A 43 -6.54 -7.36 -3.83
N VAL A 44 -5.43 -6.77 -3.40
CA VAL A 44 -4.17 -7.44 -3.08
C VAL A 44 -3.92 -7.31 -1.59
N VAL A 45 -3.59 -8.42 -0.94
CA VAL A 45 -3.33 -8.44 0.51
C VAL A 45 -1.86 -8.76 0.78
N LEU A 46 -1.17 -7.89 1.52
CA LEU A 46 0.21 -8.09 1.96
C LEU A 46 0.23 -8.27 3.48
N TYR A 47 0.54 -9.48 3.93
CA TYR A 47 0.55 -9.83 5.35
C TYR A 47 1.96 -9.79 5.90
N LEU A 48 2.24 -8.78 6.72
CA LEU A 48 3.52 -8.54 7.39
C LEU A 48 3.40 -9.07 8.82
N HIS A 49 4.16 -10.11 9.16
CA HIS A 49 4.07 -10.71 10.49
C HIS A 49 5.44 -10.94 11.08
N ASP A 50 5.52 -10.84 12.40
CA ASP A 50 6.65 -11.39 13.13
C ASP A 50 6.46 -12.89 13.38
N ALA A 51 7.35 -13.75 12.88
CA ALA A 51 7.32 -15.19 13.19
C ALA A 51 8.06 -15.55 14.48
N THR A 52 8.88 -14.64 15.02
CA THR A 52 9.97 -15.00 15.94
C THR A 52 10.08 -14.12 17.18
N ASP A 53 9.40 -12.97 17.23
CA ASP A 53 9.50 -11.96 18.30
C ASP A 53 10.97 -11.56 18.60
N ASN A 54 11.84 -11.74 17.60
CA ASN A 54 13.27 -11.54 17.77
C ASN A 54 13.62 -10.08 17.48
N LEU A 55 13.89 -9.34 18.55
CA LEU A 55 14.29 -7.93 18.54
C LEU A 55 15.81 -7.72 18.30
N ASP A 56 16.63 -8.76 18.43
CA ASP A 56 18.07 -8.73 18.12
C ASP A 56 18.27 -8.95 16.60
N ARG A 57 17.91 -7.96 15.79
CA ARG A 57 18.05 -8.02 14.32
C ARG A 57 19.28 -7.26 13.83
N ALA A 58 19.89 -7.80 12.79
CA ALA A 58 20.91 -7.12 12.01
C ALA A 58 20.28 -6.59 10.72
N TRP A 59 19.56 -5.46 10.79
CA TRP A 59 19.27 -4.69 9.57
C TRP A 59 20.52 -3.86 9.23
N PRO A 60 20.95 -3.75 7.96
CA PRO A 60 20.35 -4.26 6.72
C PRO A 60 20.79 -5.67 6.30
N GLY A 61 21.57 -6.36 7.12
CA GLY A 61 22.22 -7.60 6.70
C GLY A 61 23.25 -7.39 5.59
N LYS A 62 23.62 -8.48 4.91
CA LYS A 62 24.56 -8.42 3.76
C LYS A 62 23.82 -8.18 2.46
N VAL A 63 23.59 -6.91 2.12
CA VAL A 63 22.90 -6.50 0.88
C VAL A 63 23.76 -5.61 -0.02
N GLY A 64 23.62 -5.77 -1.34
CA GLY A 64 24.30 -4.93 -2.34
C GLY A 64 23.36 -3.91 -2.99
N ILE A 65 23.93 -2.81 -3.53
CA ILE A 65 23.16 -1.72 -4.15
C ILE A 65 22.23 -2.18 -5.29
N HIS A 66 22.62 -3.25 -6.01
CA HIS A 66 21.77 -3.82 -7.06
C HIS A 66 20.46 -4.38 -6.49
N THR A 67 20.52 -5.10 -5.36
CA THR A 67 19.34 -5.64 -4.67
C THR A 67 18.48 -4.50 -4.12
N VAL A 68 19.09 -3.47 -3.52
CA VAL A 68 18.38 -2.28 -3.04
C VAL A 68 17.64 -1.58 -4.20
N ASN A 69 18.29 -1.38 -5.33
CA ASN A 69 17.63 -0.80 -6.51
C ASN A 69 16.48 -1.67 -7.04
N ARG A 70 16.65 -2.99 -7.08
CA ARG A 70 15.55 -3.90 -7.47
C ARG A 70 14.39 -3.85 -6.47
N TRP A 71 14.69 -3.74 -5.17
CA TRP A 71 13.70 -3.61 -4.11
C TRP A 71 12.87 -2.33 -4.27
N GLU A 72 13.53 -1.19 -4.46
CA GLU A 72 12.83 0.08 -4.67
C GLU A 72 11.96 0.06 -5.93
N ARG A 73 12.43 -0.59 -7.00
CA ARG A 73 11.62 -0.81 -8.20
C ARG A 73 10.41 -1.69 -7.93
N ALA A 74 10.54 -2.73 -7.11
CA ALA A 74 9.44 -3.61 -6.75
C ALA A 74 8.39 -2.87 -5.89
N LEU A 75 8.82 -2.10 -4.88
CA LEU A 75 7.93 -1.24 -4.09
C LEU A 75 7.21 -0.21 -4.97
N ARG A 76 7.92 0.41 -5.93
CA ARG A 76 7.32 1.34 -6.89
C ARG A 76 6.28 0.68 -7.80
N ARG A 77 6.42 -0.62 -8.10
CA ARG A 77 5.37 -1.38 -8.79
C ARG A 77 4.16 -1.55 -7.89
N VAL A 78 4.34 -1.95 -6.62
CA VAL A 78 3.24 -2.08 -5.64
C VAL A 78 2.45 -0.78 -5.53
N GLU A 79 3.13 0.36 -5.36
CA GLU A 79 2.52 1.70 -5.30
C GLU A 79 1.68 2.04 -6.54
N ARG A 80 1.97 1.42 -7.69
CA ARG A 80 1.34 1.73 -8.99
C ARG A 80 0.47 0.60 -9.53
N LEU A 81 0.30 -0.49 -8.79
CA LEU A 81 -0.54 -1.60 -9.21
C LEU A 81 -1.95 -1.09 -9.52
N ASP A 82 -2.59 -1.64 -10.56
CA ASP A 82 -3.99 -1.36 -10.84
C ASP A 82 -4.94 -2.21 -9.97
N ALA A 83 -4.63 -2.27 -8.67
CA ALA A 83 -5.35 -3.00 -7.64
C ALA A 83 -5.42 -2.17 -6.36
N VAL A 84 -6.38 -2.43 -5.47
CA VAL A 84 -6.32 -1.87 -4.11
C VAL A 84 -5.43 -2.77 -3.25
N THR A 85 -4.41 -2.20 -2.63
CA THR A 85 -3.46 -2.91 -1.77
C THR A 85 -3.82 -2.70 -0.31
N ILE A 86 -4.00 -3.81 0.41
CA ILE A 86 -4.28 -3.84 1.85
C ILE A 86 -3.09 -4.51 2.53
N ALA A 87 -2.40 -3.81 3.41
CA ALA A 87 -1.38 -4.38 4.27
C ALA A 87 -1.95 -4.72 5.65
N VAL A 88 -1.54 -5.86 6.19
CA VAL A 88 -1.75 -6.22 7.60
C VAL A 88 -0.38 -6.26 8.28
N ALA A 89 -0.24 -5.59 9.42
CA ALA A 89 0.97 -5.62 10.23
C ALA A 89 0.71 -6.22 11.62
N GLU A 90 1.39 -7.32 11.92
CA GLU A 90 1.30 -8.08 13.17
C GLU A 90 2.61 -8.06 13.94
N GLY A 91 2.54 -7.75 15.25
CA GLY A 91 3.71 -7.69 16.13
C GLY A 91 4.64 -6.53 15.77
N HIS A 92 5.93 -6.81 15.58
CA HIS A 92 6.92 -5.79 15.22
C HIS A 92 7.07 -5.64 13.70
N CYS A 93 7.01 -4.41 13.20
CA CYS A 93 7.16 -4.09 11.77
C CYS A 93 8.17 -2.94 11.56
N GLY A 94 9.35 -3.32 11.08
CA GLY A 94 10.45 -2.43 10.70
C GLY A 94 11.06 -2.84 9.36
N GLY A 95 12.22 -2.27 9.03
CA GLY A 95 13.02 -2.73 7.88
C GLY A 95 12.27 -2.66 6.53
N PRO A 96 12.42 -3.68 5.65
CA PRO A 96 11.73 -3.71 4.37
C PRO A 96 10.22 -3.93 4.53
N ALA A 97 9.79 -4.63 5.59
CA ALA A 97 8.37 -4.85 5.83
C ALA A 97 7.65 -3.53 6.07
N LEU A 98 8.26 -2.59 6.81
CA LEU A 98 7.72 -1.25 6.96
C LEU A 98 7.66 -0.50 5.62
N GLU A 99 8.65 -0.64 4.75
CA GLU A 99 8.58 -0.02 3.42
C GLU A 99 7.44 -0.60 2.57
N VAL A 100 7.16 -1.90 2.69
CA VAL A 100 5.97 -2.52 2.09
C VAL A 100 4.70 -1.93 2.69
N LEU A 101 4.61 -1.83 4.02
CA LEU A 101 3.47 -1.22 4.71
C LEU A 101 3.19 0.18 4.14
N LEU A 102 4.22 1.04 4.09
CA LEU A 102 4.11 2.42 3.61
C LEU A 102 3.80 2.55 2.12
N ALA A 103 4.04 1.51 1.32
CA ALA A 103 3.75 1.46 -0.11
C ALA A 103 2.31 1.02 -0.44
N THR A 104 1.51 0.63 0.57
CA THR A 104 0.12 0.17 0.39
C THR A 104 -0.93 1.25 0.64
N ASP A 105 -2.12 1.06 0.07
CA ASP A 105 -3.22 2.02 0.16
C ASP A 105 -3.89 2.02 1.55
N TYR A 106 -4.20 0.84 2.08
CA TYR A 106 -4.91 0.67 3.35
C TYR A 106 -4.12 -0.26 4.30
N ARG A 107 -3.91 0.18 5.53
CA ARG A 107 -2.97 -0.44 6.48
C ARG A 107 -3.69 -0.81 7.78
N ILE A 108 -3.72 -2.09 8.08
CA ILE A 108 -4.38 -2.67 9.26
C ILE A 108 -3.30 -3.13 10.23
N GLY A 109 -3.35 -2.64 11.46
CA GLY A 109 -2.47 -3.10 12.54
C GLY A 109 -3.19 -4.04 13.51
N THR A 110 -2.44 -4.94 14.13
CA THR A 110 -2.91 -5.66 15.34
C THR A 110 -2.80 -4.77 16.58
N PRO A 111 -3.55 -5.03 17.67
CA PRO A 111 -3.50 -4.20 18.87
C PRO A 111 -2.12 -4.15 19.54
N ASP A 112 -1.31 -5.19 19.38
CA ASP A 112 0.05 -5.29 19.89
C ASP A 112 1.11 -4.71 18.96
N LEU A 113 0.71 -4.18 17.79
CA LEU A 113 1.61 -3.63 16.78
C LEU A 113 2.64 -2.65 17.37
N ARG A 114 3.89 -2.82 16.93
CA ARG A 114 5.00 -1.91 17.13
C ARG A 114 5.63 -1.59 15.77
N LEU A 115 5.71 -0.31 15.41
CA LEU A 115 6.41 0.15 14.21
C LEU A 115 7.78 0.72 14.57
N ASP A 116 8.79 0.34 13.79
CA ASP A 116 10.13 0.89 13.85
C ASP A 116 10.42 1.74 12.60
N PRO A 117 10.14 3.06 12.65
CA PRO A 117 10.29 3.95 11.50
C PRO A 117 11.77 4.17 11.11
N PRO A 118 12.05 4.45 9.81
CA PRO A 118 13.41 4.75 9.36
C PRO A 118 14.04 5.88 10.16
N HIS A 119 15.22 5.63 10.74
CA HIS A 119 15.91 6.60 11.61
C HIS A 119 17.44 6.64 11.40
N ALA A 120 18.06 7.72 11.86
CA ALA A 120 19.48 7.99 11.62
C ALA A 120 20.46 7.23 12.54
N SER A 121 20.01 6.66 13.66
CA SER A 121 20.87 6.13 14.73
C SER A 121 21.52 4.77 14.46
N GLY A 122 21.31 4.17 13.29
CA GLY A 122 21.95 2.90 12.91
C GLY A 122 20.97 1.98 12.20
N GLU A 123 21.52 1.06 11.40
CA GLU A 123 20.83 -0.02 10.67
C GLU A 123 20.05 0.37 9.42
N PHE A 124 19.40 1.53 9.35
CA PHE A 124 18.67 1.93 8.14
C PHE A 124 19.56 2.70 7.14
N TRP A 125 19.72 2.21 5.91
CA TRP A 125 20.35 3.02 4.86
C TRP A 125 19.46 4.23 4.51
N PRO A 126 20.03 5.37 4.08
CA PRO A 126 19.22 6.49 3.58
C PRO A 126 18.48 6.07 2.30
N GLY A 127 17.22 5.66 2.44
CA GLY A 127 16.41 5.07 1.38
C GLY A 127 15.05 5.75 1.21
N MET A 128 14.25 5.23 0.28
CA MET A 128 12.95 5.83 -0.04
C MET A 128 11.88 5.57 1.04
N GLY A 129 12.13 4.68 2.00
CA GLY A 129 11.31 4.55 3.21
C GLY A 129 11.11 5.90 3.94
N MET A 130 12.12 6.77 4.00
CA MET A 130 11.98 8.11 4.58
C MET A 130 11.08 9.02 3.73
N HIS A 131 11.16 8.90 2.40
CA HIS A 131 10.31 9.63 1.48
C HIS A 131 8.85 9.20 1.64
N ARG A 132 8.58 7.89 1.68
CA ARG A 132 7.24 7.34 1.93
C ARG A 132 6.71 7.78 3.30
N LEU A 133 7.53 7.68 4.34
CA LEU A 133 7.19 8.19 5.68
C LEU A 133 6.75 9.65 5.63
N ALA A 134 7.52 10.52 4.97
CA ALA A 134 7.20 11.94 4.87
C ALA A 134 5.92 12.22 4.09
N GLN A 135 5.59 11.42 3.07
CA GLN A 135 4.32 11.52 2.36
C GLN A 135 3.12 11.15 3.24
N GLN A 136 3.27 10.19 4.15
CA GLN A 136 2.19 9.75 5.04
C GLN A 136 1.97 10.70 6.23
N VAL A 137 3.03 11.01 6.99
CA VAL A 137 2.90 11.73 8.28
C VAL A 137 3.16 13.23 8.18
N GLY A 138 3.59 13.70 7.00
CA GLY A 138 4.08 15.05 6.75
C GLY A 138 5.52 15.28 7.23
N ILE A 139 6.20 16.26 6.60
CA ILE A 139 7.64 16.48 6.80
C ILE A 139 8.04 16.79 8.25
N ALA A 140 7.18 17.48 9.01
CA ALA A 140 7.48 17.84 10.39
C ALA A 140 7.56 16.61 11.32
N ARG A 141 6.59 15.69 11.21
CA ARG A 141 6.61 14.44 11.97
C ARG A 141 7.70 13.50 11.48
N ALA A 142 7.90 13.39 10.16
CA ALA A 142 8.97 12.58 9.59
C ALA A 142 10.35 13.02 10.10
N ARG A 143 10.64 14.33 10.13
CA ARG A 143 11.88 14.86 10.72
C ARG A 143 12.04 14.46 12.18
N ARG A 144 10.96 14.47 12.96
CA ARG A 144 10.99 14.03 14.35
C ARG A 144 11.36 12.56 14.45
N LEU A 145 10.67 11.69 13.72
CA LEU A 145 10.91 10.24 13.76
C LEU A 145 12.33 9.87 13.28
N VAL A 146 12.81 10.51 12.22
CA VAL A 146 14.13 10.23 11.63
C VAL A 146 15.27 10.65 12.56
N HIS A 147 15.16 11.80 13.22
CA HIS A 147 16.22 12.35 14.06
C HIS A 147 16.11 11.97 15.54
N PHE A 148 14.90 11.65 16.00
CA PHE A 148 14.60 11.26 17.39
C PHE A 148 13.87 9.92 17.35
N PRO A 149 14.60 8.82 17.13
CA PRO A 149 14.03 7.49 16.97
C PRO A 149 13.17 7.15 18.17
N THR A 150 11.97 6.67 17.89
CA THR A 150 11.04 6.14 18.88
C THR A 150 10.28 5.02 18.21
N GLU A 151 10.23 3.87 18.89
CA GLU A 151 9.26 2.84 18.54
C GLU A 151 7.85 3.43 18.70
N LEU A 152 6.96 3.10 17.76
CA LEU A 152 5.58 3.57 17.78
C LEU A 152 4.65 2.41 18.12
N SER A 153 3.82 2.59 19.14
CA SER A 153 2.70 1.68 19.37
C SER A 153 1.69 1.77 18.22
N GLY A 154 0.87 0.73 18.05
CA GLY A 154 -0.26 0.74 17.12
C GLY A 154 -1.15 1.99 17.26
N ASP A 155 -1.47 2.40 18.49
CA ASP A 155 -2.28 3.60 18.74
C ASP A 155 -1.62 4.88 18.21
N LEU A 156 -0.32 5.04 18.45
CA LEU A 156 0.41 6.22 17.98
C LEU A 156 0.61 6.19 16.47
N ALA A 157 0.83 4.99 15.89
CA ALA A 157 0.88 4.78 14.45
C ALA A 157 -0.44 5.18 13.79
N MET A 158 -1.59 4.82 14.38
CA MET A 158 -2.91 5.22 13.89
C MET A 158 -3.12 6.73 13.99
N GLN A 159 -2.74 7.35 15.13
CA GLN A 159 -2.79 8.80 15.29
C GLN A 159 -1.91 9.57 14.28
N PHE A 160 -0.82 8.96 13.85
CA PHE A 160 0.10 9.56 12.87
C PHE A 160 -0.32 9.28 11.42
N GLY A 161 -1.29 8.39 11.18
CA GLY A 161 -1.73 7.98 9.84
C GLY A 161 -0.85 6.90 9.19
N LEU A 162 0.01 6.24 9.98
CA LEU A 162 0.85 5.13 9.51
C LEU A 162 0.07 3.82 9.39
N VAL A 163 -0.99 3.66 10.15
CA VAL A 163 -2.03 2.63 9.97
C VAL A 163 -3.39 3.32 9.97
N ASP A 164 -4.35 2.73 9.26
CA ASP A 164 -5.70 3.26 9.08
C ASP A 164 -6.69 2.68 10.09
N GLU A 165 -6.44 1.45 10.57
CA GLU A 165 -7.22 0.82 11.65
C GLU A 165 -6.38 -0.15 12.48
N LEU A 166 -6.85 -0.44 13.71
CA LEU A 166 -6.34 -1.51 14.55
C LEU A 166 -7.44 -2.55 14.76
N ALA A 167 -7.14 -3.82 14.51
CA ALA A 167 -8.11 -4.91 14.57
C ALA A 167 -7.53 -6.17 15.24
N ALA A 168 -8.26 -6.72 16.22
CA ALA A 168 -7.92 -8.02 16.81
C ALA A 168 -8.27 -9.18 15.87
N ASP A 169 -9.40 -9.08 15.16
CA ASP A 169 -9.74 -9.98 14.06
C ASP A 169 -9.34 -9.34 12.72
N VAL A 170 -8.09 -9.57 12.33
CA VAL A 170 -7.54 -9.05 11.07
C VAL A 170 -8.22 -9.67 9.85
N VAL A 171 -8.83 -10.85 9.96
CA VAL A 171 -9.50 -11.51 8.84
C VAL A 171 -10.80 -10.81 8.51
N GLU A 172 -11.60 -10.53 9.54
CA GLU A 172 -12.82 -9.74 9.41
C GLU A 172 -12.50 -8.34 8.86
N ALA A 173 -11.50 -7.66 9.44
CA ALA A 173 -11.09 -6.32 9.03
C ALA A 173 -10.68 -6.26 7.54
N VAL A 174 -9.81 -7.18 7.09
CA VAL A 174 -9.43 -7.26 5.67
C VAL A 174 -10.64 -7.56 4.78
N GLY A 175 -11.55 -8.45 5.21
CA GLY A 175 -12.78 -8.74 4.48
C GLY A 175 -13.65 -7.50 4.27
N CYS A 176 -13.88 -6.73 5.34
CA CYS A 176 -14.63 -5.48 5.28
C CYS A 176 -13.95 -4.44 4.38
N ALA A 177 -12.64 -4.25 4.51
CA ALA A 177 -11.87 -3.31 3.70
C ALA A 177 -11.88 -3.71 2.22
N ALA A 178 -11.71 -4.99 1.91
CA ALA A 178 -11.76 -5.51 0.54
C ALA A 178 -13.15 -5.31 -0.09
N ASP A 179 -14.22 -5.57 0.66
CA ASP A 179 -15.60 -5.35 0.23
C ASP A 179 -15.88 -3.88 -0.10
N VAL A 180 -15.38 -2.95 0.72
CA VAL A 180 -15.48 -1.51 0.44
C VAL A 180 -14.69 -1.15 -0.82
N ALA A 181 -13.46 -1.65 -0.93
CA ALA A 181 -12.58 -1.39 -2.08
C ALA A 181 -13.20 -1.88 -3.40
N ILE A 182 -13.77 -3.10 -3.41
CA ILE A 182 -14.44 -3.67 -4.59
C ILE A 182 -15.66 -2.83 -4.98
N ARG A 183 -16.47 -2.38 -4.02
CA ARG A 183 -17.64 -1.52 -4.32
C ARG A 183 -17.26 -0.13 -4.81
N ALA A 184 -16.17 0.44 -4.29
CA ALA A 184 -15.66 1.75 -4.68
C ALA A 184 -14.86 1.70 -5.99
N SER A 185 -14.57 0.50 -6.47
CA SER A 185 -13.77 0.26 -7.66
C SER A 185 -14.42 0.84 -8.92
N GLY A 186 -13.58 1.28 -9.87
CA GLY A 186 -14.08 1.78 -11.13
C GLY A 186 -12.95 2.12 -12.11
N PRO A 187 -13.32 2.45 -13.36
CA PRO A 187 -12.41 2.47 -14.50
C PRO A 187 -11.37 3.61 -14.50
N GLU A 188 -11.46 4.54 -13.55
CA GLU A 188 -10.51 5.65 -13.39
C GLU A 188 -9.65 5.50 -12.12
N ARG A 189 -9.63 4.32 -11.48
CA ARG A 189 -8.85 4.03 -10.26
C ARG A 189 -7.36 4.36 -10.46
N GLY A 190 -6.75 3.84 -11.52
CA GLY A 190 -5.33 4.09 -11.81
C GLY A 190 -4.98 5.58 -11.91
N ILE A 191 -5.87 6.40 -12.51
CA ILE A 191 -5.62 7.84 -12.64
C ILE A 191 -5.82 8.58 -11.32
N ARG A 192 -6.84 8.22 -10.53
CA ARG A 192 -7.00 8.78 -9.17
C ARG A 192 -5.77 8.53 -8.32
N ARG A 193 -5.24 7.29 -8.36
CA ARG A 193 -4.00 6.92 -7.67
C ARG A 193 -2.81 7.71 -8.19
N LEU A 194 -2.64 7.83 -9.50
CA LEU A 194 -1.54 8.60 -10.09
C LEU A 194 -1.53 10.05 -9.60
N LEU A 195 -2.69 10.72 -9.63
CA LEU A 195 -2.84 12.10 -9.15
C LEU A 195 -2.47 12.24 -7.67
N LEU A 196 -2.84 11.27 -6.82
CA LEU A 196 -2.46 11.26 -5.41
C LEU A 196 -0.95 11.10 -5.22
N LEU A 197 -0.33 10.13 -5.90
CA LEU A 197 1.12 9.86 -5.76
C LEU A 197 2.01 11.01 -6.24
N GLU A 198 1.51 11.80 -7.19
CA GLU A 198 2.27 12.88 -7.84
C GLU A 198 1.99 14.27 -7.25
N THR A 199 1.10 14.37 -6.25
CA THR A 199 0.63 15.66 -5.70
C THR A 199 1.78 16.57 -5.25
N THR A 200 2.88 16.01 -4.75
CA THR A 200 4.02 16.80 -4.24
C THR A 200 5.10 17.11 -5.28
N THR A 201 5.02 16.52 -6.48
CA THR A 201 6.10 16.60 -7.49
C THR A 201 5.64 17.14 -8.84
N THR A 202 4.34 17.13 -9.11
CA THR A 202 3.72 17.59 -10.35
C THR A 202 3.06 18.95 -10.12
N SER A 203 3.15 19.86 -11.09
CA SER A 203 2.47 21.16 -10.96
C SER A 203 0.95 20.97 -10.98
N TYR A 204 0.22 21.88 -10.35
CA TYR A 204 -1.24 21.84 -10.37
C TYR A 204 -1.81 21.84 -11.80
N GLU A 205 -1.16 22.57 -12.73
CA GLU A 205 -1.60 22.69 -14.12
C GLU A 205 -1.45 21.36 -14.89
N GLU A 206 -0.35 20.64 -14.67
CA GLU A 206 -0.11 19.33 -15.28
C GLU A 206 -1.07 18.28 -14.71
N ALA A 207 -1.29 18.28 -13.39
CA ALA A 207 -2.27 17.41 -12.74
C ALA A 207 -3.71 17.70 -13.22
N LEU A 208 -4.06 18.97 -13.44
CA LEU A 208 -5.39 19.38 -13.92
C LEU A 208 -5.69 18.81 -15.31
N GLY A 209 -4.72 18.78 -16.22
CA GLY A 209 -4.89 18.19 -17.55
C GLY A 209 -5.26 16.71 -17.50
N ILE A 210 -4.53 15.93 -16.70
CA ILE A 210 -4.79 14.50 -16.48
C ILE A 210 -6.17 14.29 -15.86
N HIS A 211 -6.51 15.09 -14.84
CA HIS A 211 -7.80 15.07 -14.18
C HIS A 211 -8.98 15.34 -15.13
N LEU A 212 -8.92 16.42 -15.92
CA LEU A 212 -10.00 16.80 -16.84
C LEU A 212 -10.24 15.75 -17.92
N ALA A 213 -9.18 15.11 -18.43
CA ALA A 213 -9.30 14.01 -19.38
C ALA A 213 -10.03 12.79 -18.77
N ALA A 214 -9.76 12.47 -17.50
CA ALA A 214 -10.48 11.42 -16.77
C ALA A 214 -11.95 11.78 -16.50
N CYS A 215 -12.22 13.04 -16.14
CA CYS A 215 -13.58 13.55 -15.96
C CYS A 215 -14.41 13.44 -17.25
N ASP A 216 -13.88 13.86 -18.41
CA ASP A 216 -14.60 13.76 -19.69
C ASP A 216 -15.01 12.31 -20.01
N ARG A 217 -14.09 11.34 -19.84
CA ARG A 217 -14.40 9.92 -20.04
C ARG A 217 -15.45 9.40 -19.05
N ALA A 218 -15.37 9.79 -17.78
CA ALA A 218 -16.33 9.38 -16.78
C ALA A 218 -17.74 9.95 -17.07
N LEU A 219 -17.83 11.23 -17.43
CA LEU A 219 -19.09 11.90 -17.74
C LEU A 219 -19.76 11.32 -19.00
N ARG A 220 -19.00 11.08 -20.08
CA ARG A 220 -19.54 10.46 -21.31
C ARG A 220 -20.13 9.07 -21.05
N ARG A 221 -19.50 8.27 -20.18
CA ARG A 221 -20.04 6.96 -19.77
C ARG A 221 -21.33 7.09 -18.97
N ALA A 222 -21.40 8.05 -18.06
CA ALA A 222 -22.62 8.31 -17.29
C ALA A 222 -23.77 8.78 -18.21
N ASP A 223 -23.49 9.63 -19.20
CA ASP A 223 -24.49 10.05 -20.20
C ASP A 223 -24.98 8.89 -21.06
N ALA A 224 -24.06 8.03 -21.52
CA ALA A 224 -24.42 6.83 -22.26
C ALA A 224 -25.34 5.92 -21.41
N ALA A 225 -25.00 5.67 -20.14
CA ALA A 225 -25.83 4.85 -19.25
C ALA A 225 -27.24 5.42 -19.06
N ARG A 226 -27.37 6.74 -18.84
CA ARG A 226 -28.67 7.44 -18.71
C ARG A 226 -29.55 7.24 -19.94
N ASN A 227 -28.96 7.36 -21.14
CA ASN A 227 -29.69 7.26 -22.40
C ASN A 227 -30.20 5.85 -22.70
N HIS A 228 -29.56 4.79 -22.16
CA HIS A 228 -29.98 3.40 -22.33
C HIS A 228 -31.08 2.96 -21.33
N SER A 229 -31.28 3.70 -20.24
CA SER A 229 -32.27 3.41 -19.20
C SER A 229 -33.64 4.09 -19.40
N THR A 230 -33.83 4.88 -20.45
CA THR A 230 -35.14 5.46 -20.80
C THR A 230 -36.01 4.39 -21.47
N PRO A 231 -37.16 3.97 -20.92
CA PRO A 231 -38.03 3.02 -21.59
C PRO A 231 -38.55 3.62 -22.90
N GLN A 232 -38.49 2.85 -23.98
CA GLN A 232 -39.23 3.17 -25.20
C GLN A 232 -40.72 3.29 -24.84
N PRO A 233 -41.42 4.39 -25.19
CA PRO A 233 -42.86 4.47 -24.93
C PRO A 233 -43.54 3.30 -25.66
N GLU A 234 -44.25 2.45 -24.90
CA GLU A 234 -45.11 1.41 -25.46
C GLU A 234 -46.07 2.09 -26.44
N GLY A 235 -45.98 1.68 -27.71
CA GLY A 235 -46.69 2.31 -28.79
C GLY A 235 -48.19 2.02 -28.76
N ALA A 236 -48.93 3.07 -29.13
CA ALA A 236 -50.31 3.12 -29.63
C ALA A 236 -51.45 2.89 -28.63
#